data_AF-A0A925LK80-F1
#
_entry.id   AF-A0A925LK80-F1
#
_cell.length_a   1.000
_cell.length_b   1.000
_cell.length_c   1.000
_cell.angle_alpha   90.00
_cell.angle_beta   90.00
_cell.angle_gamma   90.00
#
_symmetry.space_group_name_H-M   'P 1'
#
loop_
_entity.id
_entity.type
_entity.pdbx_description
1 polymer ?
#
loop_
_entity_poly.entity_id
_entity_poly.type
_entity_poly.pdbx_seq_one_letter_code
_entity_poly.pdbx_strand_id
1 'polypeptide(L)'
;MSMLTITCPSCGISRQVPADRVPDGPRRVTCPQCKNVFPFTKPAAIAPSSGETPPMSPVPPLQIPQPPRPSSAASNSHSRPPVKTTVPPKPRPAPPRGLTDIGDLFIESWQQFQRRFATLFGLYLLTMAAFILPMGVTIGLAMFAGMSKGGIAFVLTGTVGLLAGLYLGFRCLAAFLHAVVDDQLAFKEALGKGGLIIIPLMWTGFLTGFIISGGFMLFIIPGIIFMVWFFFAQFILIKEDVHGMNALLKSREYVRGEWFNVALRLLLIWAASILVGAIPLAGPILYIVFFPFVMIFHYLIYRDLREMKGDVPFSCGAADILKWPAVSLAGFIIVPLALVSLAGFSLYSTFARFAPTGTKIVQKSAPVNTSGSDNQGLRVITFPQQGGSSTPTIPTTPADPAANASATPPGSLSATTLSGSEEYPDKVHVFIYAVNYTGTVRANGTTIKEMEGKPDMQYNYNMDGRSLRYGQNQIEVEYAELPNPPSTMLGVHIKVSRRSGDKGSEILGDWRFNDKGTGKKTFNFDIQK
;
A
#
# COMPACT_ATOMS: atom_id res chain seq x y z
N MET A 1 33.93 39.01 13.35
CA MET A 1 33.00 38.73 12.24
C MET A 1 31.60 39.05 12.73
N SER A 2 30.87 39.96 12.09
CA SER A 2 29.50 40.30 12.51
C SER A 2 28.58 39.12 12.20
N MET A 3 27.84 38.65 13.22
CA MET A 3 26.85 37.58 13.08
C MET A 3 25.46 38.20 13.00
N LEU A 4 24.68 37.82 11.98
CA LEU A 4 23.28 38.21 11.80
C LEU A 4 22.37 37.08 12.28
N THR A 5 21.38 37.42 13.11
CA THR A 5 20.34 36.46 13.53
C THR A 5 19.15 36.57 12.59
N ILE A 6 18.81 35.48 11.91
CA ILE A 6 17.64 35.36 11.04
C ILE A 6 16.60 34.49 11.75
N THR A 7 15.39 35.03 11.97
CA THR A 7 14.29 34.33 12.65
C THR A 7 13.14 34.06 11.70
N CYS A 8 12.65 32.82 11.70
CA CYS A 8 11.49 32.44 10.90
C CYS A 8 10.18 32.97 11.54
N PRO A 9 9.34 33.73 10.80
CA PRO A 9 8.09 34.25 11.33
C PRO A 9 7.01 33.19 11.55
N SER A 10 7.12 32.01 10.92
CA SER A 10 6.08 30.96 11.01
C SER A 10 6.28 29.98 12.17
N CYS A 11 7.52 29.63 12.49
CA CYS A 11 7.81 28.63 13.54
C CYS A 11 8.78 29.11 14.61
N GLY A 12 9.24 30.36 14.55
CA GLY A 12 10.05 30.99 15.60
C GLY A 12 11.53 30.59 15.67
N ILE A 13 11.99 29.66 14.82
CA ILE A 13 13.41 29.24 14.84
C ILE A 13 14.33 30.37 14.38
N SER A 14 15.38 30.64 15.17
CA SER A 14 16.41 31.63 14.89
C SER A 14 17.76 30.98 14.60
N ARG A 15 18.47 31.43 13.56
CA ARG A 15 19.81 30.95 13.21
C ARG A 15 20.76 32.12 13.01
N GLN A 16 21.98 32.00 13.55
CA GLN A 16 23.04 32.99 13.33
C GLN A 16 23.83 32.65 12.08
N VAL A 17 24.06 33.64 11.22
CA VAL A 17 24.79 33.51 9.96
C VAL A 17 25.84 34.64 9.87
N PRO A 18 27.08 34.35 9.43
CA PRO A 18 28.08 35.40 9.19
C PRO A 18 27.59 36.43 8.18
N ALA A 19 27.70 37.72 8.50
CA ALA A 19 27.10 38.81 7.71
C ALA A 19 27.71 38.99 6.32
N ASP A 20 28.94 38.51 6.12
CA ASP A 20 29.66 38.42 4.85
C ASP A 20 29.05 37.41 3.88
N ARG A 21 28.33 36.39 4.39
CA ARG A 21 27.65 35.37 3.57
C ARG A 21 26.22 35.74 3.20
N VAL A 22 25.73 36.90 3.63
CA VAL A 22 24.38 37.37 3.34
C VAL A 22 24.45 38.51 2.30
N PRO A 23 23.97 38.29 1.06
CA PRO A 23 23.92 39.31 0.03
C PRO A 23 23.07 40.50 0.46
N ASP A 24 23.43 41.70 0.01
CA ASP A 24 22.64 42.91 0.26
C ASP A 24 21.37 42.93 -0.63
N GLY A 25 20.26 43.44 -0.08
CA GLY A 25 18.95 43.53 -0.75
C GLY A 25 17.90 42.49 -0.30
N PRO A 26 16.64 42.62 -0.76
CA PRO A 26 15.56 41.72 -0.38
C PRO A 26 15.72 40.34 -1.02
N ARG A 27 15.74 39.28 -0.21
CA ARG A 27 15.85 37.87 -0.67
C ARG A 27 14.77 37.01 -0.06
N ARG A 28 14.35 35.98 -0.79
CA ARG A 28 13.44 34.94 -0.27
C ARG A 28 14.28 33.85 0.38
N VAL A 29 14.03 33.58 1.65
CA VAL A 29 14.71 32.54 2.45
C VAL A 29 13.71 31.46 2.84
N THR A 30 14.15 30.21 2.79
CA THR A 30 13.36 29.03 3.14
C THR A 30 13.75 28.54 4.53
N CYS A 31 12.77 28.41 5.43
CA CYS A 31 13.01 27.86 6.75
C CYS A 31 13.35 26.35 6.67
N PRO A 32 14.44 25.85 7.28
CA PRO A 32 14.77 24.43 7.24
C PRO A 32 13.81 23.55 8.06
N GLN A 33 13.12 24.13 9.06
CA GLN A 33 12.23 23.38 9.94
C GLN A 33 10.81 23.29 9.39
N CYS A 34 10.19 24.41 9.00
CA CYS A 34 8.80 24.42 8.51
C CYS A 34 8.65 24.56 6.99
N LYS A 35 9.77 24.68 6.24
CA LYS A 35 9.81 24.85 4.77
C LYS A 35 9.10 26.09 4.21
N ASN A 36 8.58 26.99 5.06
CA ASN A 36 7.99 28.25 4.60
C ASN A 36 9.05 29.21 4.02
N VAL A 37 8.67 29.88 2.93
CA VAL A 37 9.50 30.86 2.22
C VAL A 37 9.06 32.28 2.60
N PHE A 38 9.95 33.08 3.18
CA PHE A 38 9.66 34.45 3.60
C PHE A 38 10.71 35.44 3.09
N PRO A 39 10.34 36.72 2.85
CA PRO A 39 11.29 37.75 2.47
C PRO A 39 12.15 38.17 3.67
N PHE A 40 13.46 38.30 3.46
CA PHE A 40 14.42 38.81 4.43
C PHE A 40 15.28 39.90 3.78
N THR A 41 15.50 40.99 4.50
CA THR A 41 16.35 42.11 4.07
C THR A 41 17.40 42.35 5.15
N LYS A 42 18.67 42.36 4.76
CA LYS A 42 19.79 42.61 5.67
C LYS A 42 19.69 44.04 6.24
N PRO A 43 19.76 44.23 7.56
CA PRO A 43 19.79 45.56 8.17
C PRO A 43 21.04 46.32 7.71
N ALA A 44 20.89 47.56 7.24
CA ALA A 44 22.02 48.40 6.85
C ALA A 44 22.88 48.74 8.08
N ALA A 45 24.19 48.53 7.98
CA ALA A 45 25.11 48.92 9.04
C ALA A 45 25.19 50.45 9.12
N ILE A 46 24.90 51.02 10.30
CA ILE A 46 25.07 52.43 10.58
C ILE A 46 26.59 52.69 10.63
N ALA A 47 27.11 53.48 9.70
CA ALA A 47 28.50 53.93 9.72
C ALA A 47 28.71 54.98 10.84
N PRO A 48 29.86 55.02 11.52
CA PRO A 48 30.16 56.01 12.54
C PRO A 48 30.41 57.38 11.88
N SER A 49 29.58 58.37 12.20
CA SER A 49 29.82 59.76 11.83
C SER A 49 30.96 60.33 12.67
N SER A 50 31.91 60.96 11.97
CA SER A 50 32.99 61.82 12.42
C SER A 50 32.63 62.69 13.64
N GLY A 51 33.57 62.79 14.57
CA GLY A 51 33.48 63.69 15.71
C GLY A 51 33.50 65.15 15.26
N GLU A 52 32.51 65.89 15.72
CA GLU A 52 32.62 67.33 15.96
C GLU A 52 31.57 67.71 17.01
N THR A 53 32.02 68.27 18.13
CA THR A 53 31.16 68.79 19.21
C THR A 53 30.77 70.22 18.87
N PRO A 54 29.50 70.62 19.07
CA PRO A 54 29.26 71.89 19.76
C PRO A 54 28.17 71.81 20.86
N PRO A 55 28.01 72.86 21.69
CA PRO A 55 27.68 72.71 23.11
C PRO A 55 26.21 72.98 23.52
N MET A 56 25.85 72.41 24.67
CA MET A 56 25.02 72.90 25.79
C MET A 56 23.74 73.73 25.54
N SER A 57 22.57 73.10 25.85
CA SER A 57 21.36 73.60 26.57
C SER A 57 20.57 74.83 26.05
N PRO A 58 19.29 75.09 26.46
CA PRO A 58 18.51 74.50 27.57
C PRO A 58 17.06 74.03 27.26
N VAL A 59 16.52 73.22 28.18
CA VAL A 59 15.10 72.85 28.41
C VAL A 59 14.42 74.02 29.16
N PRO A 60 13.14 74.47 28.97
CA PRO A 60 11.88 73.72 29.27
C PRO A 60 10.60 74.25 28.51
N PRO A 61 9.32 73.99 28.90
CA PRO A 61 8.72 72.97 29.79
C PRO A 61 7.55 72.16 29.16
N LEU A 62 7.09 71.15 29.92
CA LEU A 62 5.87 70.36 29.72
C LEU A 62 4.58 71.18 29.57
N GLN A 63 3.64 70.71 28.73
CA GLN A 63 2.22 71.05 28.83
C GLN A 63 1.31 69.83 28.63
N ILE A 64 0.42 69.66 29.61
CA ILE A 64 -0.62 68.64 29.79
C ILE A 64 -1.83 69.00 28.89
N PRO A 65 -2.60 68.01 28.37
CA PRO A 65 -3.65 68.25 27.36
C PRO A 65 -5.00 68.64 27.99
N GLN A 66 -5.78 69.53 27.34
CA GLN A 66 -7.25 69.61 27.46
C GLN A 66 -7.89 70.52 26.36
N PRO A 67 -9.23 70.47 26.13
CA PRO A 67 -9.88 70.35 24.82
C PRO A 67 -10.50 71.66 24.33
N PRO A 68 -11.03 71.73 23.08
CA PRO A 68 -12.51 71.83 22.96
C PRO A 68 -13.13 71.22 21.67
N ARG A 69 -14.39 70.78 21.81
CA ARG A 69 -15.48 70.85 20.81
C ARG A 69 -16.14 72.25 20.93
N PRO A 70 -17.04 72.77 20.04
CA PRO A 70 -17.57 72.27 18.75
C PRO A 70 -17.70 73.38 17.64
N SER A 71 -18.40 73.04 16.54
CA SER A 71 -18.97 73.91 15.47
C SER A 71 -18.00 74.34 14.35
N SER A 72 -18.29 74.27 13.05
CA SER A 72 -19.54 74.42 12.29
C SER A 72 -19.34 73.73 10.91
N ALA A 73 -20.25 72.84 10.49
CA ALA A 73 -21.33 73.08 9.52
C ALA A 73 -20.89 73.57 8.12
N ALA A 74 -20.97 72.62 7.17
CA ALA A 74 -21.45 72.74 5.78
C ALA A 74 -20.70 73.66 4.78
N SER A 75 -20.16 73.05 3.72
CA SER A 75 -20.89 72.92 2.43
C SER A 75 -19.95 72.57 1.27
N ASN A 76 -20.23 71.42 0.65
CA ASN A 76 -20.01 71.06 -0.77
C ASN A 76 -18.59 71.06 -1.36
N SER A 77 -18.00 69.88 -1.40
CA SER A 77 -17.15 69.44 -2.53
C SER A 77 -17.62 68.09 -3.03
N HIS A 78 -18.07 68.03 -4.29
CA HIS A 78 -18.33 66.78 -5.00
C HIS A 78 -17.01 66.02 -5.18
N SER A 79 -16.81 64.98 -4.38
CA SER A 79 -15.72 64.01 -4.52
C SER A 79 -16.32 62.61 -4.57
N ARG A 80 -16.23 62.02 -5.76
CA ARG A 80 -16.47 60.63 -6.15
C ARG A 80 -16.39 59.62 -4.98
N PRO A 81 -17.37 58.69 -4.84
CA PRO A 81 -17.31 57.68 -3.79
C PRO A 81 -16.10 56.76 -3.97
N PRO A 82 -15.43 56.35 -2.87
CA PRO A 82 -14.35 55.39 -2.93
C PRO A 82 -14.87 54.06 -3.45
N VAL A 83 -14.22 53.54 -4.49
CA VAL A 83 -14.41 52.19 -5.00
C VAL A 83 -14.23 51.24 -3.82
N LYS A 84 -15.30 50.58 -3.40
CA LYS A 84 -15.24 49.44 -2.50
C LYS A 84 -14.41 48.38 -3.19
N THR A 85 -13.15 48.23 -2.80
CA THR A 85 -12.33 47.08 -3.11
C THR A 85 -12.99 45.86 -2.46
N THR A 86 -13.95 45.26 -3.15
CA THR A 86 -14.42 43.92 -2.82
C THR A 86 -13.24 42.99 -3.07
N VAL A 87 -12.51 42.69 -2.01
CA VAL A 87 -11.60 41.55 -1.96
C VAL A 87 -12.43 40.35 -2.43
N PRO A 88 -12.07 39.68 -3.55
CA PRO A 88 -12.82 38.52 -4.00
C PRO A 88 -12.84 37.52 -2.84
N PRO A 89 -14.01 36.95 -2.50
CA PRO A 89 -14.11 36.02 -1.40
C PRO A 89 -13.12 34.88 -1.65
N LYS A 90 -12.22 34.68 -0.68
CA LYS A 90 -11.30 33.54 -0.62
C LYS A 90 -12.10 32.28 -1.00
N PRO A 91 -11.66 31.49 -1.98
CA PRO A 91 -12.36 30.28 -2.39
C PRO A 91 -12.68 29.47 -1.13
N ARG A 92 -13.97 29.23 -0.92
CA ARG A 92 -14.49 28.40 0.17
C ARG A 92 -13.72 27.07 0.11
N PRO A 93 -13.16 26.55 1.21
CA PRO A 93 -12.54 25.23 1.21
C PRO A 93 -13.54 24.25 0.62
N ALA A 94 -13.16 23.57 -0.47
CA ALA A 94 -14.01 22.58 -1.10
C ALA A 94 -14.40 21.52 -0.05
N PRO A 95 -15.65 21.00 -0.10
CA PRO A 95 -16.05 19.89 0.76
C PRO A 95 -15.05 18.73 0.61
N PRO A 96 -14.90 17.85 1.62
CA PRO A 96 -13.92 16.78 1.59
C PRO A 96 -14.17 15.93 0.34
N ARG A 97 -13.32 16.11 -0.66
CA ARG A 97 -13.52 15.49 -1.97
C ARG A 97 -13.20 14.01 -1.81
N GLY A 98 -14.21 13.15 -1.90
CA GLY A 98 -13.97 11.75 -2.23
C GLY A 98 -13.28 11.64 -3.60
N LEU A 99 -12.89 10.43 -3.99
CA LEU A 99 -12.35 10.17 -5.33
C LEU A 99 -13.31 10.73 -6.39
N THR A 100 -12.77 11.47 -7.37
CA THR A 100 -13.55 12.08 -8.47
C THR A 100 -14.42 11.03 -9.14
N ASP A 101 -15.67 11.32 -9.50
CA ASP A 101 -16.54 10.33 -10.14
C ASP A 101 -15.88 9.68 -11.38
N ILE A 102 -16.25 8.43 -11.70
CA ILE A 102 -15.66 7.72 -12.83
C ILE A 102 -15.88 8.51 -14.13
N GLY A 103 -17.09 9.04 -14.36
CA GLY A 103 -17.40 9.80 -15.57
C GLY A 103 -16.55 11.06 -15.69
N ASP A 104 -16.45 11.82 -14.60
CA ASP A 104 -15.63 13.04 -14.53
C ASP A 104 -14.14 12.73 -14.76
N LEU A 105 -13.64 11.64 -14.17
CA LEU A 105 -12.26 11.18 -14.34
C LEU A 105 -11.95 10.83 -15.80
N PHE A 106 -12.89 10.18 -16.51
CA PHE A 106 -12.76 9.90 -17.95
C PHE A 106 -12.74 11.19 -18.77
N ILE A 107 -13.65 12.12 -18.48
CA ILE A 107 -13.74 13.41 -19.18
C ILE A 107 -12.46 14.21 -18.99
N GLU A 108 -11.97 14.33 -17.75
CA GLU A 108 -10.74 15.06 -17.44
C GLU A 108 -9.52 14.42 -18.12
N SER A 109 -9.40 13.09 -18.05
CA SER A 109 -8.34 12.34 -18.73
C SER A 109 -8.36 12.57 -20.24
N TRP A 110 -9.55 12.60 -20.84
CA TRP A 110 -9.73 12.77 -22.27
C TRP A 110 -9.37 14.19 -22.72
N GLN A 111 -9.80 15.20 -21.96
CA GLN A 111 -9.43 16.59 -22.23
C GLN A 111 -7.92 16.81 -22.13
N GLN A 112 -7.28 16.25 -21.09
CA GLN A 112 -5.83 16.35 -20.95
C GLN A 112 -5.11 15.61 -22.11
N PHE A 113 -5.60 14.44 -22.49
CA PHE A 113 -5.06 13.68 -23.63
C PHE A 113 -5.15 14.46 -24.93
N GLN A 114 -6.30 15.04 -25.27
CA GLN A 114 -6.49 15.82 -26.51
C GLN A 114 -5.58 17.06 -26.55
N ARG A 115 -5.47 17.80 -25.44
CA ARG A 115 -4.62 19.00 -25.36
C ARG A 115 -3.13 18.68 -25.54
N ARG A 116 -2.71 17.50 -25.07
CA ARG A 116 -1.31 17.09 -24.97
C ARG A 116 -0.94 15.94 -25.89
N PHE A 117 -1.82 15.62 -26.85
CA PHE A 117 -1.74 14.42 -27.67
C PHE A 117 -0.36 14.24 -28.30
N ALA A 118 0.13 15.26 -29.02
CA ALA A 118 1.40 15.20 -29.73
C ALA A 118 2.59 14.93 -28.79
N THR A 119 2.64 15.60 -27.64
CA THR A 119 3.75 15.44 -26.66
C THR A 119 3.73 14.05 -26.04
N LEU A 120 2.57 13.61 -25.54
CA LEU A 120 2.47 12.34 -24.82
C LEU A 120 2.57 11.14 -25.76
N PHE A 121 1.89 11.19 -26.91
CA PHE A 121 1.98 10.15 -27.93
C PHE A 121 3.38 10.08 -28.54
N GLY A 122 4.00 11.24 -28.84
CA GLY A 122 5.37 11.29 -29.35
C GLY A 122 6.39 10.71 -28.37
N LEU A 123 6.31 11.04 -27.08
CA LEU A 123 7.20 10.49 -26.04
C LEU A 123 6.96 8.99 -25.83
N TYR A 124 5.72 8.54 -25.93
CA TYR A 124 5.40 7.11 -25.84
C TYR A 124 5.95 6.31 -27.02
N LEU A 125 5.75 6.79 -28.26
CA LEU A 125 6.35 6.18 -29.45
C LEU A 125 7.88 6.18 -29.38
N LEU A 126 8.46 7.28 -28.92
CA LEU A 126 9.91 7.35 -28.70
C LEU A 126 10.38 6.34 -27.65
N THR A 127 9.59 6.10 -26.61
CA THR A 127 9.88 5.07 -25.60
C THR A 127 9.87 3.67 -26.23
N MET A 128 8.86 3.34 -27.03
CA MET A 128 8.80 2.05 -27.74
C MET A 128 9.96 1.88 -28.72
N ALA A 129 10.25 2.90 -29.52
CA ALA A 129 11.37 2.91 -30.45
C ALA A 129 12.71 2.75 -29.71
N ALA A 130 12.88 3.40 -28.57
CA ALA A 130 14.10 3.32 -27.76
C ALA A 130 14.35 1.92 -27.18
N PHE A 131 13.31 1.13 -26.87
CA PHE A 131 13.48 -0.27 -26.45
C PHE A 131 13.81 -1.20 -27.64
N ILE A 132 13.20 -0.99 -28.80
CA ILE A 132 13.25 -1.93 -29.93
C ILE A 132 14.42 -1.64 -30.88
N LEU A 133 14.64 -0.38 -31.25
CA LEU A 133 15.59 -0.01 -32.32
C LEU A 133 17.04 -0.40 -32.01
N PRO A 134 17.61 -0.13 -30.81
CA PRO A 134 19.00 -0.47 -30.55
C PRO A 134 19.25 -1.98 -30.68
N MET A 135 18.33 -2.80 -30.16
CA MET A 135 18.41 -4.25 -30.27
C MET A 135 18.23 -4.73 -31.73
N GLY A 136 17.27 -4.17 -32.47
CA GLY A 136 17.08 -4.50 -33.89
C GLY A 136 18.28 -4.12 -34.76
N VAL A 137 18.87 -2.94 -34.52
CA VAL A 137 20.04 -2.44 -35.25
C VAL A 137 21.26 -3.32 -34.98
N THR A 138 21.55 -3.65 -33.72
CA THR A 138 22.74 -4.48 -33.43
C THR A 138 22.58 -5.90 -33.96
N ILE A 139 21.39 -6.50 -33.86
CA ILE A 139 21.12 -7.83 -34.44
C ILE A 139 21.23 -7.79 -35.96
N GLY A 140 20.63 -6.78 -36.61
CA GLY A 140 20.70 -6.61 -38.07
C GLY A 140 22.14 -6.42 -38.57
N LEU A 141 22.92 -5.59 -37.89
CA LEU A 141 24.35 -5.40 -38.19
C LEU A 141 25.15 -6.69 -37.98
N ALA A 142 24.87 -7.44 -36.90
CA ALA A 142 25.54 -8.71 -36.63
C ALA A 142 25.25 -9.75 -37.71
N MET A 143 24.01 -9.82 -38.19
CA MET A 143 23.62 -10.70 -39.30
C MET A 143 24.30 -10.28 -40.61
N PHE A 144 24.29 -8.98 -40.93
CA PHE A 144 24.91 -8.44 -42.14
C PHE A 144 26.43 -8.69 -42.17
N ALA A 145 27.11 -8.55 -41.03
CA ALA A 145 28.54 -8.80 -40.90
C ALA A 145 28.91 -10.31 -40.88
N GLY A 146 27.96 -11.22 -41.08
CA GLY A 146 28.21 -12.66 -41.08
C GLY A 146 28.55 -13.26 -39.71
N MET A 147 28.38 -12.50 -38.63
CA MET A 147 28.68 -12.94 -37.26
C MET A 147 27.66 -13.96 -36.71
N SER A 148 26.62 -14.29 -37.46
CA SER A 148 25.59 -15.27 -37.06
C SER A 148 26.14 -16.69 -36.80
N LYS A 149 27.28 -17.05 -37.41
CA LYS A 149 27.98 -18.32 -37.16
C LYS A 149 28.94 -18.25 -35.95
N GLY A 150 29.39 -17.05 -35.58
CA GLY A 150 30.28 -16.81 -34.45
C GLY A 150 29.47 -16.56 -33.18
N GLY A 151 28.96 -17.61 -32.55
CA GLY A 151 27.99 -17.53 -31.45
C GLY A 151 28.35 -16.52 -30.34
N ILE A 152 29.63 -16.40 -29.97
CA ILE A 152 30.07 -15.45 -28.94
C ILE A 152 29.96 -13.99 -29.42
N ALA A 153 30.43 -13.67 -30.63
CA ALA A 153 30.36 -12.32 -31.17
C ALA A 153 28.91 -11.85 -31.39
N PHE A 154 28.04 -12.78 -31.81
CA PHE A 154 26.60 -12.52 -31.94
C PHE A 154 25.95 -12.23 -30.58
N VAL A 155 26.26 -13.04 -29.56
CA VAL A 155 25.75 -12.84 -28.19
C VAL A 155 26.23 -11.52 -27.61
N LEU A 156 27.52 -11.17 -27.75
CA LEU A 156 28.05 -9.89 -27.27
C LEU A 156 27.36 -8.71 -27.94
N THR A 157 27.18 -8.77 -29.27
CA THR A 157 26.52 -7.70 -30.04
C THR A 157 25.04 -7.55 -29.66
N GLY A 158 24.34 -8.68 -29.47
CA GLY A 158 22.97 -8.70 -28.96
C GLY A 158 22.86 -8.11 -27.55
N THR A 159 23.81 -8.44 -26.67
CA THR A 159 23.88 -7.93 -25.30
C THR A 159 24.10 -6.42 -25.28
N VAL A 160 25.00 -5.88 -26.12
CA VAL A 160 25.20 -4.44 -26.26
C VAL A 160 23.91 -3.74 -26.71
N GLY A 161 23.21 -4.30 -27.71
CA GLY A 161 21.93 -3.77 -28.17
C GLY A 161 20.85 -3.78 -27.10
N LEU A 162 20.78 -4.86 -26.31
CA LEU A 162 19.86 -4.98 -25.18
C LEU A 162 20.15 -3.94 -24.11
N LEU A 163 21.41 -3.80 -23.68
CA LEU A 163 21.80 -2.82 -22.66
C LEU A 163 21.55 -1.38 -23.12
N ALA A 164 21.87 -1.07 -24.39
CA ALA A 164 21.55 0.22 -24.99
C ALA A 164 20.02 0.45 -25.01
N GLY A 165 19.25 -0.54 -25.48
CA GLY A 165 17.79 -0.48 -25.52
C GLY A 165 17.16 -0.28 -24.14
N LEU A 166 17.64 -0.96 -23.11
CA LEU A 166 17.19 -0.78 -21.74
C LEU A 166 17.49 0.65 -21.25
N TYR A 167 18.73 1.12 -21.41
CA TYR A 167 19.11 2.47 -20.98
C TYR A 167 18.29 3.57 -21.68
N LEU A 168 18.21 3.52 -23.01
CA LEU A 168 17.47 4.49 -23.82
C LEU A 168 15.96 4.40 -23.54
N GLY A 169 15.42 3.18 -23.45
CA GLY A 169 14.01 2.90 -23.16
C GLY A 169 13.60 3.45 -21.79
N PHE A 170 14.34 3.16 -20.73
CA PHE A 170 14.05 3.70 -19.39
C PHE A 170 14.20 5.22 -19.31
N ARG A 171 15.16 5.81 -20.03
CA ARG A 171 15.28 7.27 -20.13
C ARG A 171 14.05 7.91 -20.77
N CYS A 172 13.55 7.34 -21.86
CA CYS A 172 12.35 7.84 -22.54
C CYS A 172 11.08 7.59 -21.73
N LEU A 173 10.98 6.43 -21.06
CA LEU A 173 9.88 6.12 -20.15
C LEU A 173 9.82 7.13 -18.99
N ALA A 174 10.96 7.45 -18.38
CA ALA A 174 11.06 8.46 -17.34
C ALA A 174 10.59 9.85 -17.83
N ALA A 175 10.99 10.24 -19.03
CA ALA A 175 10.53 11.47 -19.68
C ALA A 175 9.01 11.47 -19.92
N PHE A 176 8.48 10.37 -20.44
CA PHE A 176 7.05 10.19 -20.65
C PHE A 176 6.27 10.30 -19.34
N LEU A 177 6.69 9.63 -18.28
CA LEU A 177 6.03 9.70 -16.98
C LEU A 177 6.13 11.12 -16.36
N HIS A 178 7.26 11.81 -16.50
CA HIS A 178 7.37 13.22 -16.11
C HIS A 178 6.38 14.11 -16.87
N ALA A 179 6.21 13.86 -18.17
CA ALA A 179 5.22 14.58 -18.96
C ALA A 179 3.78 14.24 -18.49
N VAL A 180 3.46 12.99 -18.17
CA VAL A 180 2.14 12.63 -17.62
C VAL A 180 1.86 13.36 -16.30
N VAL A 181 2.87 13.47 -15.44
CA VAL A 181 2.76 14.06 -14.10
C VAL A 181 2.80 15.60 -14.10
N ASP A 182 3.46 16.21 -15.08
CA ASP A 182 3.61 17.66 -15.23
C ASP A 182 3.01 18.13 -16.56
N ASP A 183 1.84 18.77 -16.47
CA ASP A 183 1.05 19.21 -17.61
C ASP A 183 1.66 20.42 -18.36
N GLN A 184 2.70 21.04 -17.82
CA GLN A 184 3.42 22.16 -18.45
C GLN A 184 4.67 21.72 -19.23
N LEU A 185 5.13 20.48 -19.05
CA LEU A 185 6.39 20.04 -19.60
C LEU A 185 6.38 19.89 -21.13
N ALA A 186 7.29 20.60 -21.81
CA ALA A 186 7.51 20.44 -23.23
C ALA A 186 8.31 19.15 -23.55
N PHE A 187 8.21 18.67 -24.78
CA PHE A 187 8.85 17.42 -25.25
C PHE A 187 10.35 17.33 -24.91
N LYS A 188 11.12 18.38 -25.23
CA LYS A 188 12.57 18.43 -25.00
C LYS A 188 12.93 18.46 -23.52
N GLU A 189 12.16 19.19 -22.72
CA GLU A 189 12.39 19.32 -21.27
C GLU A 189 12.12 18.01 -20.55
N ALA A 190 11.08 17.29 -20.96
CA ALA A 190 10.77 15.96 -20.45
C ALA A 190 11.95 14.99 -20.66
N LEU A 191 12.56 14.98 -21.85
CA LEU A 191 13.74 14.15 -22.16
C LEU A 191 14.98 14.53 -21.34
N GLY A 192 15.10 15.80 -20.96
CA GLY A 192 16.15 16.28 -20.06
C GLY A 192 15.98 15.74 -18.64
N LYS A 193 14.76 15.84 -18.07
CA LYS A 193 14.46 15.35 -16.72
C LYS A 193 14.57 13.82 -16.60
N GLY A 194 14.19 13.09 -17.65
CA GLY A 194 14.22 11.62 -17.64
C GLY A 194 15.60 11.00 -17.37
N GLY A 195 16.70 11.70 -17.66
CA GLY A 195 18.06 11.20 -17.45
C GLY A 195 18.48 11.02 -15.99
N LEU A 196 17.95 11.83 -15.07
CA LEU A 196 18.39 11.84 -13.67
C LEU A 196 17.72 10.76 -12.81
N ILE A 197 16.55 10.29 -13.23
CA ILE A 197 15.72 9.35 -12.45
C ILE A 197 15.73 7.91 -12.98
N ILE A 198 16.61 7.59 -13.93
CA ILE A 198 16.69 6.25 -14.55
C ILE A 198 16.92 5.17 -13.49
N ILE A 199 17.95 5.33 -12.66
CA ILE A 199 18.31 4.34 -11.63
C ILE A 199 17.20 4.19 -10.58
N PRO A 200 16.67 5.28 -9.98
CA PRO A 200 15.53 5.18 -9.09
C PRO A 200 14.31 4.50 -9.72
N LEU A 201 13.99 4.80 -10.98
CA LEU A 201 12.84 4.22 -11.70
C LEU A 201 13.05 2.73 -11.94
N MET A 202 14.22 2.32 -12.42
CA MET A 202 14.57 0.91 -12.63
C MET A 202 14.50 0.13 -11.31
N TRP A 203 15.06 0.68 -10.23
CA TRP A 203 15.05 0.02 -8.93
C TRP A 203 13.63 -0.11 -8.37
N THR A 204 12.83 0.95 -8.44
CA THR A 204 11.44 0.94 -7.95
C THR A 204 10.57 0.02 -8.80
N GLY A 205 10.75 0.03 -10.11
CA GLY A 205 10.08 -0.88 -11.04
C GLY A 205 10.46 -2.34 -10.80
N PHE A 206 11.75 -2.63 -10.58
CA PHE A 206 12.23 -3.96 -10.22
C PHE A 206 11.62 -4.47 -8.92
N LEU A 207 11.64 -3.66 -7.84
CA LEU A 207 11.00 -4.02 -6.57
C LEU A 207 9.50 -4.30 -6.73
N THR A 208 8.82 -3.43 -7.48
CA THR A 208 7.38 -3.56 -7.75
C THR A 208 7.09 -4.84 -8.51
N GLY A 209 7.82 -5.09 -9.60
CA GLY A 209 7.69 -6.31 -10.40
C GLY A 209 7.99 -7.56 -9.60
N PHE A 210 9.07 -7.56 -8.80
CA PHE A 210 9.43 -8.67 -7.93
C PHE A 210 8.30 -9.00 -6.94
N ILE A 211 7.78 -8.01 -6.20
CA ILE A 211 6.75 -8.24 -5.19
C ILE A 211 5.43 -8.71 -5.82
N ILE A 212 5.01 -8.08 -6.92
CA ILE A 212 3.77 -8.45 -7.61
C ILE A 212 3.87 -9.87 -8.17
N SER A 213 4.96 -10.19 -8.86
CA SER A 213 5.17 -11.54 -9.43
C SER A 213 5.30 -12.62 -8.36
N GLY A 214 6.03 -12.37 -7.26
CA GLY A 214 6.08 -13.29 -6.13
C GLY A 214 4.71 -13.48 -5.46
N GLY A 215 3.90 -12.41 -5.39
CA GLY A 215 2.50 -12.47 -4.95
C GLY A 215 1.65 -13.38 -5.84
N PHE A 216 1.73 -13.22 -7.17
CA PHE A 216 1.03 -14.08 -8.13
C PHE A 216 1.52 -15.52 -8.13
N MET A 217 2.82 -15.75 -7.86
CA MET A 217 3.37 -17.10 -7.70
C MET A 217 2.72 -17.81 -6.52
N LEU A 218 2.56 -17.14 -5.37
CA LEU A 218 1.82 -17.72 -4.24
C LEU A 218 0.38 -18.02 -4.64
N PHE A 219 -0.39 -16.98 -5.02
CA PHE A 219 -1.78 -17.10 -5.43
C PHE A 219 -2.23 -15.87 -6.25
N ILE A 220 -3.33 -16.00 -6.99
CA ILE A 220 -3.91 -14.89 -7.78
C ILE A 220 -4.35 -13.72 -6.89
N ILE A 221 -5.02 -14.00 -5.76
CA ILE A 221 -5.60 -12.96 -4.90
C ILE A 221 -4.51 -12.06 -4.26
N PRO A 222 -3.46 -12.58 -3.60
CA PRO A 222 -2.33 -11.79 -3.12
C PRO A 222 -1.64 -10.98 -4.22
N GLY A 223 -1.46 -11.56 -5.40
CA GLY A 223 -0.90 -10.87 -6.57
C GLY A 223 -1.69 -9.62 -6.95
N ILE A 224 -3.02 -9.73 -7.03
CA ILE A 224 -3.92 -8.59 -7.31
C ILE A 224 -3.85 -7.54 -6.19
N ILE A 225 -3.83 -7.96 -4.92
CA ILE A 225 -3.72 -7.03 -3.78
C ILE A 225 -2.44 -6.20 -3.88
N PHE A 226 -1.29 -6.85 -4.11
CA PHE A 226 0.00 -6.17 -4.27
C PHE A 226 0.05 -5.30 -5.53
N MET A 227 -0.56 -5.76 -6.63
CA MET A 227 -0.66 -4.99 -7.85
C MET A 227 -1.36 -3.65 -7.58
N VAL A 228 -2.52 -3.65 -6.92
CA VAL A 228 -3.27 -2.43 -6.61
C VAL A 228 -2.53 -1.56 -5.58
N TRP A 229 -1.96 -2.14 -4.53
CA TRP A 229 -1.23 -1.37 -3.50
C TRP A 229 0.00 -0.64 -4.04
N PHE A 230 0.77 -1.27 -4.92
CA PHE A 230 2.06 -0.74 -5.38
C PHE A 230 1.97 -0.05 -6.75
N PHE A 231 0.80 -0.04 -7.39
CA PHE A 231 0.59 0.51 -8.72
C PHE A 231 1.07 1.96 -8.87
N PHE A 232 0.83 2.82 -7.87
CA PHE A 232 1.13 4.26 -7.96
C PHE A 232 2.57 4.62 -7.54
N ALA A 233 3.41 3.65 -7.19
CA ALA A 233 4.80 3.90 -6.78
C ALA A 233 5.60 4.69 -7.83
N GLN A 234 5.33 4.46 -9.12
CA GLN A 234 5.98 5.18 -10.22
C GLN A 234 5.65 6.69 -10.26
N PHE A 235 4.43 7.10 -9.87
CA PHE A 235 4.05 8.51 -9.84
C PHE A 235 4.56 9.21 -8.57
N ILE A 236 4.60 8.47 -7.45
CA ILE A 236 5.19 8.95 -6.19
C ILE A 236 6.67 9.25 -6.38
N LEU A 237 7.40 8.38 -7.07
CA LEU A 237 8.80 8.61 -7.41
C LEU A 237 9.00 9.93 -8.14
N ILE A 238 8.14 10.23 -9.10
CA ILE A 238 8.32 11.39 -9.99
C ILE A 238 7.83 12.68 -9.34
N LYS A 239 6.70 12.63 -8.63
CA LYS A 239 6.06 13.82 -8.07
C LYS A 239 6.58 14.17 -6.68
N GLU A 240 7.05 13.19 -5.91
CA GLU A 240 7.44 13.35 -4.51
C GLU A 240 8.92 13.02 -4.26
N ASP A 241 9.66 12.60 -5.28
CA ASP A 241 11.09 12.25 -5.18
C ASP A 241 11.38 11.16 -4.14
N VAL A 242 10.42 10.24 -3.96
CA VAL A 242 10.55 9.09 -3.06
C VAL A 242 10.70 7.82 -3.89
N HIS A 243 11.77 7.06 -3.67
CA HIS A 243 12.15 5.92 -4.51
C HIS A 243 12.31 4.61 -3.72
N GLY A 244 12.35 3.49 -4.44
CA GLY A 244 12.53 2.15 -3.88
C GLY A 244 11.36 1.73 -2.99
N MET A 245 11.64 1.00 -1.91
CA MET A 245 10.61 0.48 -1.01
C MET A 245 9.75 1.57 -0.37
N ASN A 246 10.33 2.74 -0.10
CA ASN A 246 9.60 3.85 0.50
C ASN A 246 8.46 4.32 -0.42
N ALA A 247 8.68 4.31 -1.74
CA ALA A 247 7.66 4.66 -2.73
C ALA A 247 6.50 3.66 -2.72
N LEU A 248 6.82 2.36 -2.62
CA LEU A 248 5.84 1.28 -2.58
C LEU A 248 5.00 1.35 -1.29
N LEU A 249 5.64 1.51 -0.13
CA LEU A 249 4.93 1.61 1.14
C LEU A 249 4.05 2.87 1.20
N LYS A 250 4.53 3.98 0.64
CA LYS A 250 3.73 5.20 0.51
C LYS A 250 2.54 5.00 -0.46
N SER A 251 2.72 4.29 -1.57
CA SER A 251 1.63 3.91 -2.49
C SER A 251 0.56 3.09 -1.77
N ARG A 252 0.97 2.08 -1.00
CA ARG A 252 0.04 1.27 -0.20
C ARG A 252 -0.77 2.14 0.75
N GLU A 253 -0.13 3.09 1.42
CA GLU A 253 -0.81 3.98 2.36
C GLU A 253 -1.76 4.95 1.66
N TYR A 254 -1.42 5.46 0.47
CA TYR A 254 -2.37 6.21 -0.35
C TYR A 254 -3.58 5.38 -0.73
N VAL A 255 -3.41 4.10 -1.04
CA VAL A 255 -4.51 3.21 -1.42
C VAL A 255 -5.31 2.71 -0.21
N ARG A 256 -4.73 2.68 0.99
CA ARG A 256 -5.35 2.10 2.19
C ARG A 256 -6.71 2.74 2.54
N GLY A 257 -7.74 1.96 2.80
CA GLY A 257 -9.09 2.50 3.06
C GLY A 257 -9.89 2.86 1.80
N GLU A 258 -9.23 3.09 0.67
CA GLU A 258 -9.86 3.32 -0.65
C GLU A 258 -9.57 2.17 -1.64
N TRP A 259 -9.10 1.03 -1.13
CA TRP A 259 -8.57 -0.07 -1.97
C TRP A 259 -9.57 -0.56 -3.00
N PHE A 260 -10.83 -0.75 -2.61
CA PHE A 260 -11.88 -1.26 -3.52
C PHE A 260 -12.24 -0.22 -4.60
N ASN A 261 -12.34 1.05 -4.22
CA ASN A 261 -12.65 2.14 -5.15
C ASN A 261 -11.53 2.32 -6.19
N VAL A 262 -10.28 2.21 -5.75
CA VAL A 262 -9.10 2.20 -6.64
C VAL A 262 -9.10 0.97 -7.53
N ALA A 263 -9.25 -0.22 -6.96
CA ALA A 263 -9.23 -1.49 -7.69
C ALA A 263 -10.29 -1.52 -8.79
N LEU A 264 -11.52 -1.06 -8.50
CA LEU A 264 -12.60 -1.00 -9.48
C LEU A 264 -12.26 -0.05 -10.64
N ARG A 265 -11.73 1.14 -10.36
CA ARG A 265 -11.33 2.11 -11.40
C ARG A 265 -10.19 1.57 -12.28
N LEU A 266 -9.20 0.93 -11.67
CA LEU A 266 -8.11 0.27 -12.39
C LEU A 266 -8.64 -0.87 -13.26
N LEU A 267 -9.53 -1.71 -12.72
CA LEU A 267 -10.15 -2.81 -13.44
C LEU A 267 -10.97 -2.32 -14.62
N LEU A 268 -11.75 -1.24 -14.45
CA LEU A 268 -12.56 -0.66 -15.54
C LEU A 268 -11.70 -0.15 -16.69
N ILE A 269 -10.64 0.62 -16.40
CA ILE A 269 -9.76 1.13 -17.46
C ILE A 269 -8.96 0.01 -18.13
N TRP A 270 -8.56 -1.02 -17.40
CA TRP A 270 -7.89 -2.20 -17.97
C TRP A 270 -8.84 -3.02 -18.85
N ALA A 271 -10.08 -3.24 -18.41
CA ALA A 271 -11.10 -3.91 -19.22
C ALA A 271 -11.39 -3.14 -20.52
N ALA A 272 -11.53 -1.82 -20.43
CA ALA A 272 -11.67 -0.96 -21.61
C ALA A 272 -10.46 -1.08 -22.55
N SER A 273 -9.25 -1.11 -22.00
CA SER A 273 -8.01 -1.27 -22.79
C SER A 273 -7.96 -2.63 -23.50
N ILE A 274 -8.41 -3.71 -22.86
CA ILE A 274 -8.50 -5.05 -23.46
C ILE A 274 -9.53 -5.05 -24.59
N LEU A 275 -10.70 -4.44 -24.39
CA LEU A 275 -11.74 -4.34 -25.43
C LEU A 275 -11.26 -3.56 -26.66
N VAL A 276 -10.56 -2.44 -26.45
CA VAL A 276 -9.93 -1.68 -27.55
C VAL A 276 -8.89 -2.52 -28.29
N GLY A 277 -8.06 -3.26 -27.55
CA GLY A 277 -7.03 -4.13 -28.13
C GLY A 277 -7.57 -5.37 -28.85
N ALA A 278 -8.77 -5.83 -28.52
CA ALA A 278 -9.39 -7.03 -29.11
C ALA A 278 -9.90 -6.83 -30.54
N ILE A 279 -10.01 -5.58 -31.03
CA ILE A 279 -10.45 -5.30 -32.39
C ILE A 279 -9.41 -5.87 -33.39
N PRO A 280 -9.79 -6.77 -34.31
CA PRO A 280 -8.85 -7.32 -35.28
C PRO A 280 -8.21 -6.23 -36.14
N LEU A 281 -6.90 -6.34 -36.38
CA LEU A 281 -6.08 -5.44 -37.21
C LEU A 281 -5.93 -4.00 -36.67
N ALA A 282 -7.01 -3.34 -36.28
CA ALA A 282 -6.99 -1.98 -35.72
C ALA A 282 -6.63 -1.93 -34.23
N GLY A 283 -6.94 -2.99 -33.47
CA GLY A 283 -6.77 -3.05 -32.02
C GLY A 283 -5.34 -2.75 -31.54
N PRO A 284 -4.28 -3.33 -32.12
CA PRO A 284 -2.90 -3.01 -31.74
C PRO A 284 -2.55 -1.53 -31.93
N ILE A 285 -2.99 -0.92 -33.04
CA ILE A 285 -2.73 0.50 -33.32
C ILE A 285 -3.53 1.37 -32.34
N LEU A 286 -4.80 1.05 -32.13
CA LEU A 286 -5.65 1.77 -31.17
C LEU A 286 -5.11 1.66 -29.75
N TYR A 287 -4.58 0.50 -29.33
CA TYR A 287 -3.98 0.31 -28.01
C TYR A 287 -2.75 1.21 -27.81
N ILE A 288 -1.87 1.31 -28.81
CA ILE A 288 -0.70 2.22 -28.79
C ILE A 288 -1.14 3.68 -28.63
N VAL A 289 -2.20 4.08 -29.33
CA VAL A 289 -2.77 5.44 -29.23
C VAL A 289 -3.48 5.66 -27.90
N PHE A 290 -4.10 4.62 -27.34
CA PHE A 290 -4.89 4.68 -26.12
C PHE A 290 -4.03 4.64 -24.84
N PHE A 291 -2.84 4.07 -24.90
CA PHE A 291 -1.96 3.92 -23.73
C PHE A 291 -1.63 5.24 -23.01
N PRO A 292 -1.28 6.35 -23.69
CA PRO A 292 -1.05 7.63 -23.01
C PRO A 292 -2.30 8.17 -22.29
N PHE A 293 -3.50 7.93 -22.83
CA PHE A 293 -4.76 8.27 -22.17
C PHE A 293 -4.94 7.46 -20.88
N VAL A 294 -4.69 6.15 -20.93
CA VAL A 294 -4.76 5.26 -19.76
C VAL A 294 -3.79 5.73 -18.66
N MET A 295 -2.59 6.16 -19.05
CA MET A 295 -1.59 6.67 -18.12
C MET A 295 -1.98 7.98 -17.43
N ILE A 296 -2.68 8.88 -18.14
CA ILE A 296 -3.27 10.07 -17.51
C ILE A 296 -4.33 9.65 -16.50
N PHE A 297 -5.24 8.75 -16.88
CA PHE A 297 -6.29 8.27 -16.00
C PHE A 297 -5.73 7.69 -14.69
N HIS A 298 -4.66 6.90 -14.80
CA HIS A 298 -3.91 6.40 -13.64
C HIS A 298 -3.30 7.51 -12.79
N TYR A 299 -2.70 8.52 -13.41
CA TYR A 299 -2.14 9.66 -12.70
C TYR A 299 -3.20 10.47 -11.96
N LEU A 300 -4.38 10.67 -12.55
CA LEU A 300 -5.47 11.41 -11.91
C LEU A 300 -6.01 10.68 -10.68
N ILE A 301 -6.11 9.35 -10.70
CA ILE A 301 -6.44 8.57 -9.48
C ILE A 301 -5.40 8.81 -8.38
N TYR A 302 -4.11 8.76 -8.74
CA TYR A 302 -3.04 9.06 -7.79
C TYR A 302 -3.13 10.49 -7.25
N ARG A 303 -3.40 11.47 -8.10
CA ARG A 303 -3.59 12.87 -7.70
C ARG A 303 -4.72 13.00 -6.69
N ASP A 304 -5.87 12.40 -6.96
CA ASP A 304 -7.03 12.44 -6.07
C ASP A 304 -6.73 11.78 -4.72
N LEU A 305 -6.08 10.60 -4.71
CA LEU A 305 -5.65 9.94 -3.47
C LEU A 305 -4.70 10.82 -2.65
N ARG A 306 -3.78 11.51 -3.31
CA ARG A 306 -2.84 12.43 -2.66
C ARG A 306 -3.54 13.68 -2.13
N GLU A 307 -4.46 14.26 -2.88
CA GLU A 307 -5.26 15.41 -2.44
C GLU A 307 -6.14 15.07 -1.24
N MET A 308 -6.72 13.86 -1.22
CA MET A 308 -7.53 13.36 -0.12
C MET A 308 -6.72 13.15 1.17
N LYS A 309 -5.53 12.58 1.05
CA LYS A 309 -4.73 12.13 2.22
C LYS A 309 -3.66 13.12 2.65
N GLY A 310 -3.38 14.12 1.82
CA GLY A 310 -2.25 15.02 2.02
C GLY A 310 -0.91 14.32 1.83
N ASP A 311 0.17 15.01 2.19
CA ASP A 311 1.50 14.39 2.21
C ASP A 311 1.61 13.47 3.41
N VAL A 312 1.61 12.16 3.17
CA VAL A 312 1.72 11.15 4.23
C VAL A 312 3.20 11.05 4.65
N PRO A 313 3.59 11.52 5.85
CA PRO A 313 4.96 11.35 6.33
C PRO A 313 5.17 9.88 6.71
N PHE A 314 6.01 9.17 5.95
CA PHE A 314 6.30 7.76 6.23
C PHE A 314 7.76 7.58 6.63
N SER A 315 7.99 7.40 7.93
CA SER A 315 9.27 6.90 8.46
C SER A 315 9.20 5.37 8.51
N CYS A 316 9.85 4.71 7.57
CA CYS A 316 9.89 3.25 7.52
C CYS A 316 10.56 2.68 8.77
N GLY A 317 9.83 1.85 9.54
CA GLY A 317 10.48 0.90 10.44
C GLY A 317 11.19 -0.19 9.63
N ALA A 318 12.39 -0.60 10.04
CA ALA A 318 13.18 -1.63 9.34
C ALA A 318 12.40 -2.93 9.07
N ALA A 319 11.47 -3.27 9.96
CA ALA A 319 10.61 -4.45 9.81
C ALA A 319 9.67 -4.36 8.60
N ASP A 320 9.10 -3.19 8.29
CA ASP A 320 8.15 -3.05 7.18
C ASP A 320 8.82 -3.04 5.81
N ILE A 321 10.10 -2.64 5.76
CA ILE A 321 10.93 -2.69 4.55
C ILE A 321 11.20 -4.15 4.15
N LEU A 322 11.40 -5.05 5.12
CA LEU A 322 11.80 -6.44 4.84
C LEU A 322 10.61 -7.40 4.64
N LYS A 323 9.46 -7.13 5.27
CA LYS A 323 8.28 -8.02 5.24
C LYS A 323 7.83 -8.35 3.81
N TRP A 324 7.64 -7.35 2.95
CA TRP A 324 7.06 -7.57 1.61
C TRP A 324 8.00 -8.29 0.64
N PRO A 325 9.30 -7.92 0.56
CA PRO A 325 10.27 -8.72 -0.19
C PRO A 325 10.37 -10.16 0.32
N ALA A 326 10.29 -10.39 1.63
CA ALA A 326 10.37 -11.73 2.20
C ALA A 326 9.16 -12.61 1.80
N VAL A 327 7.95 -12.05 1.84
CA VAL A 327 6.74 -12.74 1.37
C VAL A 327 6.85 -13.07 -0.13
N SER A 328 7.33 -12.13 -0.93
CA SER A 328 7.57 -12.35 -2.36
C SER A 328 8.59 -13.47 -2.61
N LEU A 329 9.72 -13.42 -1.89
CA LEU A 329 10.77 -14.43 -1.98
C LEU A 329 10.27 -15.82 -1.60
N ALA A 330 9.41 -15.92 -0.58
CA ALA A 330 8.75 -17.17 -0.23
C ALA A 330 7.93 -17.73 -1.41
N GLY A 331 7.22 -16.88 -2.16
CA GLY A 331 6.52 -17.28 -3.39
C GLY A 331 7.45 -17.89 -4.45
N PHE A 332 8.58 -17.23 -4.71
CA PHE A 332 9.59 -17.73 -5.64
C PHE A 332 10.30 -19.01 -5.20
N ILE A 333 10.28 -19.35 -3.91
CA ILE A 333 10.90 -20.58 -3.38
C ILE A 333 9.87 -21.71 -3.29
N ILE A 334 8.73 -21.45 -2.65
CA ILE A 334 7.72 -22.47 -2.33
C ILE A 334 7.12 -23.07 -3.60
N VAL A 335 6.83 -22.24 -4.60
CA VAL A 335 6.09 -22.70 -5.79
C VAL A 335 6.95 -23.58 -6.69
N PRO A 336 8.19 -23.21 -7.06
CA PRO A 336 9.08 -24.13 -7.77
C PRO A 336 9.37 -25.40 -6.97
N LEU A 337 9.56 -25.31 -5.64
CA LEU A 337 9.80 -26.49 -4.81
C LEU A 337 8.60 -27.45 -4.81
N ALA A 338 7.38 -26.91 -4.72
CA ALA A 338 6.15 -27.70 -4.80
C ALA A 338 5.97 -28.35 -6.18
N LEU A 339 6.25 -27.61 -7.27
CA LEU A 339 6.22 -28.15 -8.63
C LEU A 339 7.25 -29.26 -8.81
N VAL A 340 8.48 -29.08 -8.30
CA VAL A 340 9.53 -30.11 -8.34
C VAL A 340 9.15 -31.32 -7.49
N SER A 341 8.52 -31.14 -6.33
CA SER A 341 8.04 -32.25 -5.50
C SER A 341 6.93 -33.05 -6.19
N LEU A 342 5.95 -32.36 -6.79
CA LEU A 342 4.83 -32.98 -7.49
C LEU A 342 5.27 -33.68 -8.79
N ALA A 343 6.15 -33.05 -9.57
CA ALA A 343 6.73 -33.62 -10.79
C ALA A 343 7.76 -34.73 -10.48
N GLY A 344 8.52 -34.58 -9.38
CA GLY A 344 9.48 -35.55 -8.88
C GLY A 344 8.81 -36.89 -8.53
N PHE A 345 7.58 -36.87 -8.02
CA PHE A 345 6.78 -38.09 -7.84
C PHE A 345 6.47 -38.82 -9.17
N SER A 346 6.31 -38.07 -10.27
CA SER A 346 6.08 -38.65 -11.60
C SER A 346 7.38 -39.17 -12.23
N LEU A 347 8.49 -38.45 -12.07
CA LEU A 347 9.81 -38.86 -12.58
C LEU A 347 10.42 -40.02 -11.80
N TYR A 348 10.18 -40.14 -10.49
CA TYR A 348 10.66 -41.26 -9.67
C TYR A 348 10.11 -42.61 -10.17
N SER A 349 8.87 -42.64 -10.64
CA SER A 349 8.27 -43.84 -11.24
C SER A 349 8.94 -44.25 -12.57
N THR A 350 9.50 -43.28 -13.30
CA THR A 350 10.21 -43.52 -14.56
C THR A 350 11.64 -43.98 -14.31
N PHE A 351 12.32 -43.41 -13.30
CA PHE A 351 13.66 -43.86 -12.88
C PHE A 351 13.65 -45.22 -12.17
N ALA A 352 12.57 -45.59 -11.46
CA ALA A 352 12.42 -46.92 -10.88
C ALA A 352 12.34 -48.05 -11.93
N ARG A 353 11.99 -47.74 -13.19
CA ARG A 353 12.03 -48.71 -14.31
C ARG A 353 13.43 -48.91 -14.89
N PHE A 354 14.39 -48.06 -14.53
CA PHE A 354 15.81 -48.19 -14.90
C PHE A 354 16.68 -48.65 -13.73
N ALA A 355 16.09 -48.98 -12.57
CA ALA A 355 16.81 -49.67 -11.52
C ALA A 355 17.27 -51.04 -12.06
N PRO A 356 18.57 -51.36 -12.05
CA PRO A 356 19.08 -52.61 -12.59
C PRO A 356 18.55 -53.76 -11.72
N THR A 357 17.69 -54.59 -12.32
CA THR A 357 17.22 -55.84 -11.71
C THR A 357 18.44 -56.67 -11.32
N GLY A 358 18.54 -57.00 -10.03
CA GLY A 358 19.71 -57.61 -9.43
C GLY A 358 20.20 -58.88 -10.13
N THR A 359 21.53 -59.01 -10.10
CA THR A 359 22.29 -60.26 -9.92
C THR A 359 21.46 -61.54 -9.99
N LYS A 360 21.31 -62.10 -11.20
CA LYS A 360 20.98 -63.52 -11.35
C LYS A 360 22.20 -64.31 -10.88
N ILE A 361 22.05 -64.97 -9.74
CA ILE A 361 22.96 -66.00 -9.26
C ILE A 361 23.07 -67.07 -10.35
N VAL A 362 24.31 -67.36 -10.70
CA VAL A 362 24.73 -68.42 -11.62
C VAL A 362 24.31 -69.76 -11.05
N GLN A 363 23.40 -70.47 -11.73
CA GLN A 363 23.25 -71.91 -11.57
C GLN A 363 23.60 -72.60 -12.90
N LYS A 364 24.52 -73.55 -12.77
CA LYS A 364 25.34 -74.17 -13.79
C LYS A 364 24.56 -75.30 -14.50
N SER A 365 24.42 -75.15 -15.82
CA SER A 365 24.28 -76.15 -16.90
C SER A 365 23.91 -77.62 -16.61
N ALA A 366 22.92 -78.12 -17.35
CA ALA A 366 22.96 -79.41 -18.07
C ALA A 366 22.01 -79.37 -19.31
N PRO A 367 22.27 -80.15 -20.38
CA PRO A 367 21.91 -79.76 -21.75
C PRO A 367 20.79 -80.58 -22.42
N VAL A 368 20.20 -79.96 -23.45
CA VAL A 368 19.69 -80.50 -24.73
C VAL A 368 18.65 -81.64 -24.69
N ASN A 369 17.48 -81.37 -25.28
CA ASN A 369 16.90 -82.26 -26.29
C ASN A 369 15.98 -81.52 -27.26
N THR A 370 16.14 -81.93 -28.52
CA THR A 370 15.57 -81.49 -29.80
C THR A 370 14.09 -81.85 -30.00
N SER A 371 13.57 -81.39 -31.15
CA SER A 371 12.34 -81.80 -31.89
C SER A 371 11.08 -81.02 -31.47
N GLY A 372 10.26 -80.45 -32.35
CA GLY A 372 10.09 -80.57 -33.80
C GLY A 372 8.59 -80.58 -34.11
N SER A 373 8.14 -79.82 -35.12
CA SER A 373 6.79 -79.85 -35.75
C SER A 373 5.60 -79.56 -34.80
N ASP A 374 4.41 -79.11 -35.18
CA ASP A 374 3.77 -78.80 -36.44
C ASP A 374 2.46 -78.07 -36.10
N ASN A 375 1.99 -77.24 -37.03
CA ASN A 375 0.58 -77.06 -37.41
C ASN A 375 -0.47 -76.26 -36.59
N GLN A 376 -1.24 -75.53 -37.41
CA GLN A 376 -2.61 -75.00 -37.26
C GLN A 376 -2.78 -73.78 -36.32
N GLY A 377 -3.34 -72.65 -36.73
CA GLY A 377 -4.27 -72.36 -37.82
C GLY A 377 -5.49 -71.63 -37.24
N LEU A 378 -5.59 -70.33 -37.51
CA LEU A 378 -6.78 -69.45 -37.55
C LEU A 378 -8.04 -69.85 -36.73
N ARG A 379 -8.55 -68.94 -35.88
CA ARG A 379 -9.99 -68.55 -35.93
C ARG A 379 -10.33 -67.28 -35.16
N VAL A 380 -11.27 -66.56 -35.75
CA VAL A 380 -11.80 -65.24 -35.42
C VAL A 380 -13.10 -65.38 -34.58
N ILE A 381 -13.48 -64.29 -33.92
CA ILE A 381 -14.82 -63.77 -33.51
C ILE A 381 -15.57 -64.27 -32.26
N THR A 382 -16.02 -63.23 -31.51
CA THR A 382 -17.32 -62.91 -30.87
C THR A 382 -17.72 -63.35 -29.45
N PHE A 383 -18.28 -62.34 -28.76
CA PHE A 383 -18.98 -62.28 -27.47
C PHE A 383 -20.26 -63.14 -27.39
N PRO A 384 -20.79 -63.32 -26.16
CA PRO A 384 -22.24 -63.24 -25.96
C PRO A 384 -22.69 -62.34 -24.78
N GLN A 385 -24.00 -62.12 -24.80
CA GLN A 385 -24.83 -61.09 -24.18
C GLN A 385 -25.64 -61.60 -22.96
N GLN A 386 -26.39 -60.69 -22.32
CA GLN A 386 -27.23 -60.79 -21.11
C GLN A 386 -28.43 -61.77 -21.12
N GLY A 387 -28.91 -62.11 -19.92
CA GLY A 387 -30.30 -62.47 -19.54
C GLY A 387 -30.32 -63.03 -18.10
N GLY A 388 -31.25 -62.76 -17.17
CA GLY A 388 -32.54 -62.08 -17.18
C GLY A 388 -33.06 -61.83 -15.75
N SER A 389 -34.29 -61.31 -15.68
CA SER A 389 -35.03 -60.78 -14.52
C SER A 389 -35.66 -61.80 -13.56
N SER A 390 -35.80 -61.45 -12.27
CA SER A 390 -37.05 -61.55 -11.48
C SER A 390 -36.88 -61.12 -10.01
N THR A 391 -37.73 -60.20 -9.52
CA THR A 391 -38.10 -59.94 -8.10
C THR A 391 -39.39 -60.77 -7.80
N PRO A 392 -40.01 -60.80 -6.58
CA PRO A 392 -39.65 -60.27 -5.26
C PRO A 392 -39.91 -61.25 -4.07
N THR A 393 -39.66 -60.82 -2.81
CA THR A 393 -40.60 -60.83 -1.64
C THR A 393 -39.86 -60.77 -0.28
N ILE A 394 -40.31 -59.85 0.59
CA ILE A 394 -39.98 -59.58 2.03
C ILE A 394 -41.00 -60.45 2.86
N PRO A 395 -40.81 -60.96 4.12
CA PRO A 395 -40.50 -60.11 5.29
C PRO A 395 -39.87 -60.68 6.60
N THR A 396 -39.44 -59.72 7.45
CA THR A 396 -39.48 -59.61 8.94
C THR A 396 -38.71 -60.56 9.90
N THR A 397 -37.78 -59.95 10.68
CA THR A 397 -37.55 -59.87 12.18
C THR A 397 -38.28 -60.81 13.17
N PRO A 398 -37.92 -60.93 14.49
CA PRO A 398 -37.01 -60.12 15.37
C PRO A 398 -36.16 -60.86 16.46
N ALA A 399 -35.32 -60.08 17.20
CA ALA A 399 -34.88 -60.12 18.64
C ALA A 399 -34.40 -61.45 19.30
N ASP A 400 -33.45 -61.55 20.25
CA ASP A 400 -33.21 -60.80 21.51
C ASP A 400 -31.86 -61.29 22.21
N PRO A 401 -31.49 -61.10 23.52
CA PRO A 401 -30.31 -60.32 23.94
C PRO A 401 -29.38 -60.94 25.06
N ALA A 402 -28.58 -60.07 25.75
CA ALA A 402 -27.88 -60.20 27.08
C ALA A 402 -26.45 -60.83 27.11
N ALA A 403 -25.48 -60.54 28.02
CA ALA A 403 -25.18 -59.54 29.08
C ALA A 403 -23.74 -59.82 29.65
N ASN A 404 -23.27 -58.96 30.60
CA ASN A 404 -22.15 -59.11 31.59
C ASN A 404 -20.73 -58.61 31.18
N ALA A 405 -19.87 -58.05 32.06
CA ALA A 405 -19.94 -57.47 33.41
C ALA A 405 -18.54 -56.86 33.77
N SER A 406 -18.55 -55.75 34.52
CA SER A 406 -17.69 -55.29 35.64
C SER A 406 -16.15 -55.47 35.67
N ALA A 407 -15.41 -54.39 36.03
CA ALA A 407 -14.61 -54.27 37.28
C ALA A 407 -13.75 -52.98 37.37
N THR A 408 -13.75 -52.34 38.54
CA THR A 408 -12.81 -51.32 39.09
C THR A 408 -12.30 -51.87 40.43
N PRO A 409 -11.12 -51.51 41.01
CA PRO A 409 -10.99 -50.40 42.02
C PRO A 409 -9.51 -49.88 42.24
N PRO A 410 -9.05 -49.26 43.37
CA PRO A 410 -9.47 -48.03 44.12
C PRO A 410 -8.31 -47.10 44.66
N GLY A 411 -8.67 -45.97 45.33
CA GLY A 411 -7.96 -45.34 46.50
C GLY A 411 -7.51 -43.87 46.35
N SER A 412 -8.27 -42.83 46.77
CA SER A 412 -8.39 -42.16 48.10
C SER A 412 -7.12 -41.38 48.56
N LEU A 413 -7.14 -40.07 48.88
CA LEU A 413 -7.74 -39.40 50.05
C LEU A 413 -7.84 -37.85 49.90
N SER A 414 -8.69 -37.28 50.76
CA SER A 414 -9.39 -35.99 50.73
C SER A 414 -8.60 -34.70 51.00
N ALA A 415 -9.09 -33.59 50.45
CA ALA A 415 -9.05 -32.27 51.09
C ALA A 415 -10.35 -31.50 50.79
N THR A 416 -11.09 -31.17 51.85
CA THR A 416 -12.31 -30.34 51.82
C THR A 416 -11.93 -28.87 51.77
N THR A 417 -12.32 -28.15 50.71
CA THR A 417 -12.48 -26.68 50.75
C THR A 417 -13.50 -26.21 49.71
N LEU A 418 -14.40 -25.31 50.10
CA LEU A 418 -15.50 -24.77 49.30
C LEU A 418 -15.04 -24.13 47.98
N SER A 419 -15.78 -24.35 46.89
CA SER A 419 -16.48 -23.30 46.11
C SER A 419 -17.01 -23.89 44.80
N GLY A 420 -18.23 -23.50 44.41
CA GLY A 420 -18.89 -24.04 43.23
C GLY A 420 -18.05 -23.80 41.97
N SER A 421 -18.07 -24.78 41.06
CA SER A 421 -17.55 -24.63 39.70
C SER A 421 -18.19 -23.40 39.06
N GLU A 422 -17.45 -22.29 38.97
CA GLU A 422 -17.87 -21.13 38.20
C GLU A 422 -17.97 -21.54 36.73
N GLU A 423 -19.20 -21.69 36.26
CA GLU A 423 -19.51 -21.96 34.86
C GLU A 423 -19.32 -20.66 34.06
N TYR A 424 -18.39 -20.64 33.11
CA TYR A 424 -18.09 -19.49 32.27
C TYR A 424 -19.04 -19.45 31.07
N PRO A 425 -19.51 -18.26 30.64
CA PRO A 425 -20.39 -18.14 29.49
C PRO A 425 -19.63 -18.40 28.19
N ASP A 426 -19.99 -19.49 27.50
CA ASP A 426 -19.45 -19.81 26.18
C ASP A 426 -19.92 -18.79 25.13
N LYS A 427 -19.05 -18.49 24.16
CA LYS A 427 -19.35 -17.64 22.97
C LYS A 427 -19.63 -16.16 23.29
N VAL A 428 -19.08 -15.64 24.37
CA VAL A 428 -19.05 -14.19 24.65
C VAL A 428 -17.76 -13.59 24.11
N HIS A 429 -17.88 -12.54 23.31
CA HIS A 429 -16.79 -11.79 22.71
C HIS A 429 -16.76 -10.37 23.27
N VAL A 430 -15.59 -9.97 23.78
CA VAL A 430 -15.31 -8.58 24.15
C VAL A 430 -14.46 -7.97 23.05
N PHE A 431 -14.95 -6.91 22.42
CA PHE A 431 -14.27 -6.05 21.47
C PHE A 431 -13.79 -4.78 22.19
N ILE A 432 -12.51 -4.46 22.05
CA ILE A 432 -11.92 -3.24 22.61
C ILE A 432 -11.20 -2.50 21.49
N TYR A 433 -11.60 -1.25 21.27
CA TYR A 433 -10.97 -0.28 20.40
C TYR A 433 -10.53 0.93 21.22
N ALA A 434 -9.28 1.38 21.03
CA ALA A 434 -8.75 2.57 21.67
C ALA A 434 -7.82 3.29 20.70
N VAL A 435 -7.93 4.62 20.61
CA VAL A 435 -7.10 5.48 19.77
C VAL A 435 -6.43 6.51 20.65
N ASN A 436 -5.10 6.59 20.55
CA ASN A 436 -4.27 7.55 21.28
C ASN A 436 -4.36 7.47 22.83
N TYR A 437 -4.68 6.29 23.36
CA TYR A 437 -4.67 5.99 24.80
C TYR A 437 -3.66 4.89 25.13
N THR A 438 -3.05 5.01 26.32
CA THR A 438 -2.36 3.93 27.03
C THR A 438 -3.12 3.58 28.31
N GLY A 439 -2.92 2.39 28.88
CA GLY A 439 -3.57 1.97 30.13
C GLY A 439 -4.02 0.52 30.13
N THR A 440 -4.96 0.15 31.01
CA THR A 440 -5.38 -1.25 31.21
C THR A 440 -6.90 -1.40 31.20
N VAL A 441 -7.36 -2.48 30.60
CA VAL A 441 -8.76 -2.92 30.66
C VAL A 441 -8.82 -4.19 31.50
N ARG A 442 -9.68 -4.18 32.53
CA ARG A 442 -9.90 -5.30 33.44
C ARG A 442 -11.36 -5.72 33.40
N ALA A 443 -11.62 -7.01 33.45
CA ALA A 443 -12.96 -7.57 33.65
C ALA A 443 -12.98 -8.31 34.99
N ASN A 444 -13.90 -7.94 35.88
CA ASN A 444 -14.03 -8.50 37.23
C ASN A 444 -12.71 -8.53 38.02
N GLY A 445 -11.86 -7.52 37.84
CA GLY A 445 -10.53 -7.42 38.47
C GLY A 445 -9.40 -8.14 37.72
N THR A 446 -9.69 -8.99 36.74
CA THR A 446 -8.68 -9.65 35.90
C THR A 446 -8.32 -8.79 34.69
N THR A 447 -7.02 -8.54 34.47
CA THR A 447 -6.56 -7.80 33.29
C THR A 447 -6.84 -8.57 32.01
N ILE A 448 -7.68 -7.99 31.13
CA ILE A 448 -8.02 -8.59 29.84
C ILE A 448 -7.19 -8.01 28.70
N LYS A 449 -6.76 -6.74 28.80
CA LYS A 449 -5.90 -6.12 27.79
C LYS A 449 -5.13 -4.91 28.34
N GLU A 450 -3.85 -4.83 27.99
CA GLU A 450 -3.07 -3.59 28.11
C GLU A 450 -3.14 -2.81 26.79
N MET A 451 -3.48 -1.53 26.88
CA MET A 451 -3.46 -0.59 25.77
C MET A 451 -2.01 -0.09 25.61
N GLU A 452 -1.32 -0.56 24.58
CA GLU A 452 0.13 -0.31 24.40
C GLU A 452 0.47 1.14 24.07
N GLY A 453 -0.51 2.02 23.87
CA GLY A 453 -0.25 3.44 23.64
C GLY A 453 0.50 3.72 22.34
N LYS A 454 0.20 3.00 21.26
CA LYS A 454 0.76 3.33 19.95
C LYS A 454 -0.11 4.37 19.25
N PRO A 455 0.49 5.42 18.66
CA PRO A 455 -0.26 6.41 17.92
C PRO A 455 -1.00 5.80 16.72
N ASP A 456 -2.25 6.24 16.49
CA ASP A 456 -3.10 5.80 15.37
C ASP A 456 -3.29 4.27 15.25
N MET A 457 -3.11 3.52 16.34
CA MET A 457 -3.32 2.08 16.36
C MET A 457 -4.74 1.72 16.79
N GLN A 458 -5.45 0.99 15.93
CA GLN A 458 -6.72 0.35 16.24
C GLN A 458 -6.47 -1.02 16.85
N TYR A 459 -6.64 -1.14 18.16
CA TYR A 459 -6.74 -2.45 18.78
C TYR A 459 -8.11 -3.03 18.44
N ASN A 460 -8.14 -4.26 17.94
CA ASN A 460 -9.35 -5.06 17.85
C ASN A 460 -8.99 -6.39 18.49
N TYR A 461 -9.41 -6.56 19.73
CA TYR A 461 -9.14 -7.76 20.48
C TYR A 461 -10.46 -8.47 20.69
N ASN A 462 -10.51 -9.75 20.35
CA ASN A 462 -11.62 -10.64 20.68
C ASN A 462 -11.10 -11.61 21.74
N MET A 463 -11.65 -11.54 22.95
CA MET A 463 -11.47 -12.59 23.95
C MET A 463 -12.67 -13.52 23.97
N ASP A 464 -12.42 -14.82 24.11
CA ASP A 464 -13.45 -15.86 24.26
C ASP A 464 -13.99 -15.93 25.70
N GLY A 465 -14.39 -14.79 26.27
CA GLY A 465 -15.21 -14.74 27.48
C GLY A 465 -14.59 -15.25 28.80
N ARG A 466 -13.34 -15.73 28.82
CA ARG A 466 -12.72 -16.41 29.99
C ARG A 466 -12.60 -15.57 31.28
N SER A 467 -12.88 -14.28 31.23
CA SER A 467 -12.84 -13.36 32.40
C SER A 467 -14.23 -12.86 32.82
N LEU A 468 -15.29 -13.36 32.17
CA LEU A 468 -16.68 -13.00 32.43
C LEU A 468 -17.42 -14.19 33.03
N ARG A 469 -18.45 -13.94 33.84
CA ARG A 469 -19.27 -14.97 34.49
C ARG A 469 -20.75 -14.75 34.19
N TYR A 470 -21.59 -15.77 34.38
CA TYR A 470 -23.04 -15.53 34.39
C TYR A 470 -23.42 -14.60 35.55
N GLY A 471 -24.42 -13.75 35.35
CA GLY A 471 -24.83 -12.69 36.26
C GLY A 471 -24.02 -11.40 36.09
N GLN A 472 -23.80 -10.68 37.20
CA GLN A 472 -23.20 -9.34 37.19
C GLN A 472 -21.69 -9.38 36.90
N ASN A 473 -21.31 -8.55 35.93
CA ASN A 473 -19.94 -8.33 35.49
C ASN A 473 -19.60 -6.85 35.50
N GLN A 474 -18.31 -6.58 35.67
CA GLN A 474 -17.77 -5.23 35.67
C GLN A 474 -16.56 -5.15 34.74
N ILE A 475 -16.53 -4.15 33.87
CA ILE A 475 -15.36 -3.76 33.07
C ILE A 475 -14.82 -2.44 33.60
N GLU A 476 -13.55 -2.45 33.97
CA GLU A 476 -12.81 -1.27 34.38
C GLU A 476 -11.80 -0.88 33.30
N VAL A 477 -11.73 0.41 32.99
CA VAL A 477 -10.78 0.96 32.02
C VAL A 477 -9.99 2.06 32.70
N GLU A 478 -8.72 1.80 32.94
CA GLU A 478 -7.74 2.80 33.32
C GLU A 478 -7.08 3.31 32.05
N TYR A 479 -7.13 4.63 31.82
CA TYR A 479 -6.64 5.24 30.59
C TYR A 479 -5.79 6.47 30.88
N ALA A 480 -4.85 6.72 29.97
CA ALA A 480 -4.01 7.90 29.92
C ALA A 480 -3.81 8.31 28.46
N GLU A 481 -4.03 9.58 28.15
CA GLU A 481 -3.76 10.17 26.84
C GLU A 481 -2.26 10.08 26.50
N LEU A 482 -1.94 9.73 25.25
CA LEU A 482 -0.56 9.71 24.78
C LEU A 482 0.04 11.12 24.69
N PRO A 483 1.30 11.34 25.10
CA PRO A 483 1.96 12.62 24.92
C PRO A 483 2.23 12.89 23.44
N ASN A 484 1.70 14.00 22.91
CA ASN A 484 1.81 14.43 21.51
C ASN A 484 1.22 13.42 20.49
N PRO A 485 -0.10 13.17 20.52
CA PRO A 485 -0.71 12.26 19.57
C PRO A 485 -0.65 12.85 18.13
N PRO A 486 -0.33 12.05 17.10
CA PRO A 486 -0.28 12.51 15.71
C PRO A 486 -1.65 12.85 15.13
N SER A 487 -2.74 12.44 15.78
CA SER A 487 -4.10 12.83 15.46
C SER A 487 -4.83 13.40 16.67
N THR A 488 -5.77 14.32 16.44
CA THR A 488 -6.62 14.89 17.51
C THR A 488 -7.77 13.96 17.91
N MET A 489 -7.83 12.76 17.34
CA MET A 489 -8.91 11.81 17.56
C MET A 489 -8.61 10.99 18.81
N LEU A 490 -9.41 11.21 19.85
CA LEU A 490 -9.43 10.40 21.06
C LEU A 490 -10.71 9.58 21.05
N GLY A 491 -10.59 8.27 21.28
CA GLY A 491 -11.76 7.42 21.42
C GLY A 491 -11.43 6.04 21.96
N VAL A 492 -12.18 5.62 22.98
CA VAL A 492 -12.24 4.23 23.44
C VAL A 492 -13.66 3.72 23.16
N HIS A 493 -13.77 2.55 22.55
CA HIS A 493 -15.02 1.85 22.29
C HIS A 493 -14.88 0.40 22.76
N ILE A 494 -15.74 0.01 23.70
CA ILE A 494 -15.78 -1.36 24.23
C ILE A 494 -17.16 -1.93 23.93
N LYS A 495 -17.19 -3.13 23.37
CA LYS A 495 -18.43 -3.83 23.04
C LYS A 495 -18.34 -5.28 23.50
N VAL A 496 -19.32 -5.72 24.26
CA VAL A 496 -19.48 -7.11 24.69
C VAL A 496 -20.66 -7.70 23.95
N SER A 497 -20.47 -8.86 23.31
CA SER A 497 -21.53 -9.52 22.55
C SER A 497 -21.49 -11.03 22.73
N ARG A 498 -22.66 -11.67 22.63
CA ARG A 498 -22.82 -13.12 22.70
C ARG A 498 -23.31 -13.64 21.36
N ARG A 499 -22.70 -14.71 20.85
CA ARG A 499 -23.15 -15.33 19.59
C ARG A 499 -24.26 -16.34 19.86
N SER A 500 -25.49 -16.00 19.49
CA SER A 500 -26.68 -16.85 19.69
C SER A 500 -27.05 -17.57 18.38
N GLY A 501 -26.37 -18.68 18.10
CA GLY A 501 -26.71 -19.60 16.99
C GLY A 501 -27.11 -18.93 15.66
N ASP A 502 -28.21 -19.40 15.06
CA ASP A 502 -28.78 -18.91 13.79
C ASP A 502 -29.38 -17.48 13.85
N LYS A 503 -29.42 -16.85 15.03
CA LYS A 503 -30.08 -15.55 15.24
C LYS A 503 -29.12 -14.35 15.32
N GLY A 504 -27.83 -14.55 15.07
CA GLY A 504 -26.83 -13.46 15.04
C GLY A 504 -26.19 -13.15 16.39
N SER A 505 -25.51 -11.99 16.48
CA SER A 505 -24.82 -11.55 17.70
C SER A 505 -25.72 -10.65 18.56
N GLU A 506 -25.96 -11.05 19.80
CA GLU A 506 -26.62 -10.23 20.81
C GLU A 506 -25.58 -9.30 21.47
N ILE A 507 -25.91 -8.02 21.64
CA ILE A 507 -25.00 -7.05 22.29
C ILE A 507 -25.37 -6.97 23.77
N LEU A 508 -24.45 -7.38 24.65
CA LEU A 508 -24.61 -7.35 26.10
C LEU A 508 -24.17 -6.01 26.70
N GLY A 509 -23.29 -5.28 26.01
CA GLY A 509 -22.87 -3.93 26.38
C GLY A 509 -22.12 -3.23 25.26
N ASP A 510 -22.29 -1.91 25.14
CA ASP A 510 -21.58 -1.05 24.18
C ASP A 510 -21.33 0.32 24.83
N TRP A 511 -20.05 0.66 25.04
CA TRP A 511 -19.63 1.88 25.73
C TRP A 511 -18.58 2.63 24.94
N ARG A 512 -18.73 3.95 24.86
CA ARG A 512 -17.79 4.84 24.15
C ARG A 512 -17.45 6.06 25.00
N PHE A 513 -16.18 6.46 25.01
CA PHE A 513 -15.74 7.69 25.65
C PHE A 513 -14.49 8.27 24.99
N ASN A 514 -14.21 9.55 25.23
CA ASN A 514 -13.12 10.33 24.62
C ASN A 514 -12.54 11.38 25.57
N ASP A 515 -12.49 11.06 26.87
CA ASP A 515 -12.01 11.94 27.93
C ASP A 515 -10.51 12.25 27.80
N LYS A 516 -10.11 13.50 28.02
CA LYS A 516 -8.70 13.93 27.94
C LYS A 516 -7.93 13.63 29.24
N GLY A 517 -6.61 13.47 29.13
CA GLY A 517 -5.73 13.22 30.27
C GLY A 517 -5.80 11.79 30.80
N THR A 518 -5.75 11.63 32.12
CA THR A 518 -5.72 10.33 32.80
C THR A 518 -6.99 10.10 33.62
N GLY A 519 -7.55 8.89 33.60
CA GLY A 519 -8.73 8.58 34.39
C GLY A 519 -9.06 7.09 34.47
N LYS A 520 -10.15 6.79 35.17
CA LYS A 520 -10.72 5.45 35.30
C LYS A 520 -12.22 5.49 34.99
N LYS A 521 -12.70 4.53 34.19
CA LYS A 521 -14.13 4.28 33.95
C LYS A 521 -14.49 2.88 34.37
N THR A 522 -15.72 2.72 34.86
CA THR A 522 -16.26 1.43 35.28
C THR A 522 -17.63 1.23 34.65
N PHE A 523 -17.84 0.07 34.05
CA PHE A 523 -19.06 -0.30 33.34
C PHE A 523 -19.60 -1.62 33.90
N ASN A 524 -20.85 -1.65 34.34
CA ASN A 524 -21.49 -2.86 34.86
C ASN A 524 -22.47 -3.40 33.82
N PHE A 525 -22.56 -4.72 33.69
CA PHE A 525 -23.50 -5.39 32.81
C PHE A 525 -23.81 -6.81 33.32
N ASP A 526 -24.91 -7.39 32.85
CA ASP A 526 -25.40 -8.69 33.29
C ASP A 526 -25.36 -9.70 32.14
N ILE A 527 -24.91 -10.93 32.40
CA ILE A 527 -24.93 -12.03 31.43
C ILE A 527 -25.93 -13.07 31.92
N GLN A 528 -27.08 -13.16 31.27
CA GLN A 528 -28.09 -14.15 31.62
C GLN A 528 -27.64 -15.57 31.23
N LYS A 529 -27.91 -16.52 32.14
CA LYS A 529 -27.61 -17.94 31.97
C LYS A 529 -28.44 -18.58 30.87
#